data_AF-A0A447V389-F1
#
_entry.id   AF-A0A447V389-F1
#
_cell.length_a   1.000
_cell.length_b   1.000
_cell.length_c   1.000
_cell.angle_alpha   90.00
_cell.angle_beta   90.00
_cell.angle_gamma   90.00
#
_symmetry.space_group_name_H-M   'P 1'
#
loop_
_entity.id
_entity.type
_entity.pdbx_description
1 polymer ?
#
loop_
_entity_poly.entity_id
_entity_poly.type
_entity_poly.pdbx_seq_one_letter_code
_entity_poly.pdbx_strand_id
1 'polypeptide(L)'
;MVYSIQGEASTKDTEDYVGGVQITAQNTISGKPEILLAAVPDDDPKINLDGFTNLKLSLDAKTLYFESSAWATSAAVHALDIASRQASYITDGSLICQVGSGTYQGDLIVQQHRYFVQGGAYDYLYLYDKTGKKLGLVADDNVTKEQVSDLRESLGDS
;
A
#
# COMPACT_ATOMS: atom_id res chain seq x y z
N MET A 1 -9.21 -14.03 17.28
CA MET A 1 -10.25 -13.72 16.27
C MET A 1 -9.56 -13.65 14.93
N VAL A 2 -10.13 -14.27 13.89
CA VAL A 2 -9.57 -14.19 12.53
C VAL A 2 -10.45 -13.21 11.77
N TYR A 3 -9.84 -12.27 11.04
CA TYR A 3 -10.55 -11.30 10.21
C TYR A 3 -10.20 -11.54 8.74
N SER A 4 -11.21 -11.51 7.88
CA SER A 4 -11.03 -11.38 6.43
C SER A 4 -11.19 -9.91 6.07
N ILE A 5 -10.19 -9.30 5.41
CA ILE A 5 -10.26 -7.91 4.97
C ILE A 5 -10.41 -7.88 3.45
N GLN A 6 -11.39 -7.12 2.95
CA GLN A 6 -11.69 -6.99 1.54
C GLN A 6 -11.93 -5.52 1.17
N GLY A 7 -11.44 -5.11 0.00
CA GLY A 7 -11.83 -3.87 -0.66
C GLY A 7 -12.97 -4.16 -1.63
N GLU A 8 -14.09 -3.44 -1.53
CA GLU A 8 -15.23 -3.61 -2.44
C GLU A 8 -14.95 -2.91 -3.77
N ALA A 9 -14.74 -3.63 -4.88
CA ALA A 9 -14.61 -3.00 -6.20
C ALA A 9 -15.95 -2.40 -6.68
N SER A 10 -15.92 -1.19 -7.26
CA SER A 10 -17.10 -0.60 -7.90
C SER A 10 -16.85 -0.39 -9.41
N THR A 11 -17.72 -0.90 -10.26
CA THR A 11 -17.70 -0.54 -11.69
C THR A 11 -18.78 0.49 -11.92
N LYS A 12 -18.45 1.66 -12.49
CA LYS A 12 -19.49 2.46 -13.16
C LYS A 12 -19.89 1.73 -14.45
N ASP A 13 -21.08 2.01 -14.99
CA ASP A 13 -21.59 1.46 -16.27
C ASP A 13 -20.79 1.91 -17.52
N THR A 14 -19.54 2.30 -17.31
CA THR A 14 -18.51 2.65 -18.28
C THR A 14 -17.32 1.76 -17.92
N GLU A 15 -16.69 1.07 -18.88
CA GLU A 15 -15.66 0.03 -18.68
C GLU A 15 -14.39 0.45 -17.89
N ASP A 16 -14.38 1.62 -17.27
CA ASP A 16 -13.34 2.13 -16.40
C ASP A 16 -13.50 1.59 -14.97
N TYR A 17 -12.51 0.82 -14.51
CA TYR A 17 -12.43 0.35 -13.14
C TYR A 17 -12.34 1.53 -12.17
N VAL A 18 -13.33 1.68 -11.29
CA VAL A 18 -13.30 2.61 -10.17
C VAL A 18 -12.88 1.76 -8.98
N GLY A 19 -11.71 2.01 -8.39
CA GLY A 19 -11.22 1.20 -7.28
C GLY A 19 -12.20 1.18 -6.09
N GLY A 20 -11.86 0.43 -5.04
CA GLY A 20 -12.87 0.14 -4.05
C GLY A 20 -13.38 1.33 -3.24
N VAL A 21 -14.68 1.34 -2.94
CA VAL A 21 -15.33 2.44 -2.18
C VAL A 21 -15.37 2.20 -0.68
N GLN A 22 -15.11 0.96 -0.25
CA GLN A 22 -15.07 0.58 1.16
C GLN A 22 -14.03 -0.51 1.39
N ILE A 23 -13.42 -0.48 2.57
CA ILE A 23 -12.65 -1.56 3.15
C ILE A 23 -13.46 -2.13 4.30
N THR A 24 -13.78 -3.41 4.23
CA THR A 24 -14.51 -4.12 5.27
C THR A 24 -13.66 -5.21 5.89
N ALA A 25 -13.87 -5.46 7.19
CA ALA A 25 -13.36 -6.62 7.89
C ALA A 25 -14.53 -7.50 8.33
N GLN A 26 -14.42 -8.80 8.11
CA GLN A 26 -15.40 -9.78 8.58
C GLN A 26 -14.81 -10.61 9.70
N ASN A 27 -15.43 -10.58 10.88
CA ASN A 27 -15.09 -11.48 11.97
C ASN A 27 -15.55 -12.90 11.62
N THR A 28 -14.63 -13.86 11.59
CA THR A 28 -14.93 -15.24 11.17
C THR A 28 -15.81 -16.03 12.13
N ILE A 29 -16.01 -15.55 13.37
CA ILE A 29 -16.84 -16.21 14.38
C ILE A 29 -18.29 -15.71 14.30
N SER A 30 -18.49 -14.39 14.17
CA SER A 30 -19.83 -13.81 14.10
C SER A 30 -20.38 -13.74 12.68
N GLY A 31 -19.51 -13.81 11.66
CA GLY A 31 -19.86 -13.62 10.26
C GLY A 31 -20.29 -12.20 9.90
N LYS A 32 -20.32 -11.27 10.86
CA LYS A 32 -20.76 -9.89 10.63
C LYS A 32 -19.63 -9.08 9.99
N PRO A 33 -19.87 -8.41 8.84
CA PRO A 33 -18.94 -7.45 8.30
C PRO A 33 -18.95 -6.14 9.11
N GLU A 34 -17.79 -5.52 9.20
CA GLU A 34 -17.54 -4.25 9.85
C GLU A 34 -16.81 -3.35 8.85
N ILE A 35 -17.29 -2.13 8.65
CA ILE A 35 -16.63 -1.15 7.80
C ILE A 35 -15.43 -0.59 8.57
N LEU A 36 -14.23 -0.79 8.03
CA LEU A 36 -13.00 -0.21 8.57
C LEU A 36 -12.74 1.17 7.98
N LEU A 37 -13.00 1.34 6.68
CA LEU A 37 -12.82 2.61 5.98
C LEU A 37 -13.84 2.73 4.85
N ALA A 38 -14.42 3.92 4.70
CA ALA A 38 -15.27 4.28 3.57
C ALA A 38 -14.57 5.36 2.74
N ALA A 39 -14.92 5.44 1.46
CA ALA A 39 -14.35 6.44 0.57
C ALA A 39 -14.66 7.86 1.05
N VAL A 40 -13.62 8.70 1.06
CA VAL A 40 -13.67 10.14 1.32
C VAL A 40 -12.83 10.80 0.22
N PRO A 41 -13.43 11.09 -0.94
CA PRO A 41 -12.73 11.74 -2.04
C PRO A 41 -12.26 13.15 -1.66
N ASP A 42 -11.07 13.52 -2.13
CA ASP A 42 -10.48 14.86 -1.94
C ASP A 42 -9.63 15.23 -3.16
N ASP A 43 -9.47 16.55 -3.41
CA ASP A 43 -8.64 17.06 -4.49
C ASP A 43 -7.13 16.95 -4.15
N ASP A 44 -6.77 16.92 -2.86
CA ASP A 44 -5.39 16.64 -2.45
C ASP A 44 -5.14 15.12 -2.44
N PRO A 45 -4.28 14.61 -3.35
CA PRO A 45 -4.02 13.18 -3.48
C PRO A 45 -3.46 12.51 -2.21
N LYS A 46 -2.89 13.27 -1.27
CA LYS A 46 -2.36 12.72 -0.02
C LYS A 46 -3.45 12.45 1.02
N ILE A 47 -4.62 13.07 0.88
CA ILE A 47 -5.76 12.85 1.78
C ILE A 47 -6.96 12.25 1.02
N ASN A 48 -6.87 12.09 -0.29
CA ASN A 48 -7.85 11.38 -1.10
C ASN A 48 -7.91 9.89 -0.68
N LEU A 49 -9.05 9.50 -0.13
CA LEU A 49 -9.33 8.13 0.26
C LEU A 49 -10.41 7.57 -0.67
N ASP A 50 -10.04 7.25 -1.89
CA ASP A 50 -10.94 6.62 -2.86
C ASP A 50 -10.16 5.64 -3.74
N GLY A 51 -10.85 4.71 -4.38
CA GLY A 51 -10.21 3.79 -5.31
C GLY A 51 -9.34 2.74 -4.61
N PHE A 52 -9.75 2.22 -3.46
CA PHE A 52 -8.93 1.35 -2.62
C PHE A 52 -8.48 0.07 -3.36
N THR A 53 -7.16 -0.17 -3.39
CA THR A 53 -6.54 -1.32 -4.04
C THR A 53 -5.29 -1.81 -3.29
N ASN A 54 -4.73 -2.96 -3.71
CA ASN A 54 -3.48 -3.55 -3.20
C ASN A 54 -3.36 -3.60 -1.66
N LEU A 55 -4.41 -4.09 -0.99
CA LEU A 55 -4.47 -4.22 0.46
C LEU A 55 -3.42 -5.23 0.98
N LYS A 56 -2.61 -4.82 1.95
CA LYS A 56 -1.62 -5.66 2.64
C LYS A 56 -1.66 -5.42 4.14
N LEU A 57 -1.95 -6.48 4.90
CA LEU A 57 -1.96 -6.43 6.35
C LEU A 57 -0.53 -6.39 6.92
N SER A 58 -0.30 -5.62 7.97
CA SER A 58 0.97 -5.60 8.69
C SER A 58 1.29 -6.96 9.32
N LEU A 59 2.56 -7.22 9.57
CA LEU A 59 3.01 -8.49 10.20
C LEU A 59 2.35 -8.76 11.55
N ASP A 60 1.98 -7.71 12.30
CA ASP A 60 1.30 -7.79 13.59
C ASP A 60 -0.24 -7.64 13.50
N ALA A 61 -0.77 -7.54 12.29
CA ALA A 61 -2.19 -7.40 11.99
C ALA A 61 -2.89 -6.18 12.62
N LYS A 62 -2.15 -5.11 12.93
CA LYS A 62 -2.72 -3.86 13.48
C LYS A 62 -2.90 -2.76 12.45
N THR A 63 -2.14 -2.81 11.37
CA THR A 63 -2.15 -1.80 10.32
C THR A 63 -2.47 -2.45 8.98
N LEU A 64 -3.40 -1.87 8.23
CA LEU A 64 -3.66 -2.25 6.86
C LEU A 64 -3.03 -1.21 5.94
N TYR A 65 -2.06 -1.63 5.13
CA TYR A 65 -1.54 -0.80 4.05
C TYR A 65 -2.40 -0.98 2.80
N PHE A 66 -2.65 0.10 2.06
CA PHE A 66 -3.45 0.06 0.84
C PHE A 66 -3.05 1.21 -0.10
N GLU A 67 -3.46 1.09 -1.36
CA GLU A 67 -3.32 2.13 -2.36
C GLU A 67 -4.65 2.84 -2.60
N SER A 68 -4.61 4.15 -2.82
CA SER A 68 -5.74 4.97 -3.30
C SER A 68 -5.39 5.64 -4.63
N SER A 69 -6.43 6.03 -5.36
CA SER A 69 -6.30 6.89 -6.54
C SER A 69 -5.64 8.22 -6.15
N ALA A 70 -4.66 8.69 -6.92
CA ALA A 70 -3.93 9.91 -6.58
C ALA A 70 -3.52 10.70 -7.83
N TRP A 71 -2.31 10.50 -8.35
CA TRP A 71 -1.79 11.17 -9.54
C TRP A 71 -2.01 10.32 -10.79
N ALA A 72 -1.98 10.97 -11.96
CA ALA A 72 -2.08 10.26 -13.24
C ALA A 72 -0.98 9.21 -13.46
N THR A 73 0.19 9.39 -12.83
CA THR A 73 1.35 8.51 -12.96
C THR A 73 1.65 7.71 -11.69
N SER A 74 0.86 7.85 -10.63
CA SER A 74 1.14 7.19 -9.35
C SER A 74 -0.08 7.12 -8.43
N ALA A 75 -0.27 5.97 -7.78
CA ALA A 75 -1.16 5.85 -6.62
C ALA A 75 -0.55 6.52 -5.38
N ALA A 76 -1.34 6.62 -4.31
CA ALA A 76 -0.89 6.97 -2.97
C ALA A 76 -0.96 5.75 -2.06
N VAL A 77 0.10 5.49 -1.29
CA VAL A 77 0.15 4.43 -0.28
C VAL A 77 -0.26 5.03 1.06
N HIS A 78 -1.24 4.39 1.70
CA HIS A 78 -1.76 4.76 3.01
C HIS A 78 -1.59 3.62 4.01
N ALA A 79 -1.60 3.99 5.29
CA ALA A 79 -1.69 3.07 6.42
C ALA A 79 -2.98 3.34 7.19
N LEU A 80 -3.80 2.31 7.39
CA LEU A 80 -5.00 2.34 8.23
C LEU A 80 -4.71 1.61 9.53
N ASP A 81 -4.79 2.32 10.66
CA ASP A 81 -4.82 1.69 11.97
C ASP A 81 -6.19 1.02 12.18
N ILE A 82 -6.21 -0.30 12.35
CA ILE A 82 -7.45 -1.08 12.37
C ILE A 82 -8.29 -0.79 13.62
N ALA A 83 -7.65 -0.48 14.75
CA ALA A 83 -8.34 -0.26 16.02
C ALA A 83 -9.04 1.11 16.07
N SER A 84 -8.34 2.16 15.63
CA SER A 84 -8.82 3.54 15.64
C SER A 84 -9.54 3.93 14.35
N ARG A 85 -9.39 3.13 13.28
CA ARG A 85 -9.92 3.38 11.93
C ARG A 85 -9.40 4.68 11.30
N GLN A 86 -8.22 5.12 11.70
CA GLN A 86 -7.58 6.31 11.15
C GLN A 86 -6.61 5.93 10.04
N ALA A 87 -6.77 6.56 8.88
CA ALA A 87 -5.87 6.42 7.75
C ALA A 87 -4.86 7.58 7.73
N SER A 88 -3.61 7.28 7.40
CA SER A 88 -2.55 8.27 7.20
C SER A 88 -1.78 7.98 5.92
N TYR A 89 -1.39 9.03 5.20
CA TYR A 89 -0.52 8.94 4.04
C TYR A 89 0.90 8.49 4.43
N ILE A 90 1.49 7.62 3.61
CA ILE A 90 2.87 7.15 3.77
C ILE A 90 3.75 7.75 2.68
N THR A 91 3.42 7.48 1.42
CA THR A 91 4.21 7.91 0.26
C THR A 91 3.40 7.73 -1.03
N ASP A 92 3.84 8.36 -2.11
CA ASP A 92 3.40 8.10 -3.47
C ASP A 92 4.09 6.83 -3.99
N GLY A 93 3.39 6.06 -4.82
CA GLY A 93 3.95 4.89 -5.52
C GLY A 93 3.05 3.66 -5.44
N SER A 94 3.60 2.51 -5.81
CA SER A 94 2.94 1.21 -5.66
C SER A 94 3.60 0.37 -4.56
N LEU A 95 2.78 -0.15 -3.66
CA LEU A 95 3.19 -0.96 -2.53
C LEU A 95 3.55 -2.38 -2.99
N ILE A 96 4.83 -2.72 -2.97
CA ILE A 96 5.28 -4.04 -3.41
C ILE A 96 5.09 -5.07 -2.29
N CYS A 97 5.75 -4.85 -1.15
CA CYS A 97 5.66 -5.73 0.01
C CYS A 97 6.21 -5.09 1.29
N GLN A 98 6.13 -5.84 2.39
CA GLN A 98 6.81 -5.56 3.66
C GLN A 98 8.06 -6.44 3.80
N VAL A 99 9.10 -5.92 4.44
CA VAL A 99 10.26 -6.72 4.88
C VAL A 99 9.83 -7.66 6.01
N GLY A 100 10.17 -8.95 5.90
CA GLY A 100 9.64 -9.99 6.78
C GLY A 100 10.32 -10.13 8.15
N SER A 101 11.60 -9.78 8.25
CA SER A 101 12.46 -10.08 9.41
C SER A 101 13.53 -9.01 9.67
N GLY A 102 14.27 -9.20 10.78
CA GLY A 102 15.35 -8.38 11.35
C GLY A 102 15.25 -6.87 11.27
N THR A 103 16.35 -6.18 10.96
CA THR A 103 16.53 -4.76 11.29
C THR A 103 15.48 -3.85 10.64
N TYR A 104 15.04 -4.18 9.42
CA TYR A 104 14.02 -3.44 8.69
C TYR A 104 12.62 -4.10 8.78
N GLN A 105 12.38 -5.00 9.75
CA GLN A 105 11.13 -5.76 9.83
C GLN A 105 9.87 -4.86 9.83
N GLY A 106 9.01 -5.11 8.85
CA GLY A 106 7.76 -4.40 8.63
C GLY A 106 7.91 -3.05 7.94
N ASP A 107 9.11 -2.66 7.53
CA ASP A 107 9.31 -1.55 6.60
C ASP A 107 8.80 -1.92 5.21
N LEU A 108 8.49 -0.90 4.40
CA LEU A 108 7.77 -1.01 3.16
C LEU A 108 8.72 -0.88 1.97
N ILE A 109 8.60 -1.80 1.02
CA ILE A 109 9.21 -1.67 -0.30
C ILE A 109 8.15 -1.08 -1.23
N VAL A 110 8.43 0.11 -1.76
CA VAL A 110 7.53 0.87 -2.63
C VAL A 110 8.22 1.15 -3.96
N GLN A 111 7.55 0.83 -5.06
CA GLN A 111 7.97 1.24 -6.40
C GLN A 111 7.53 2.69 -6.66
N GLN A 112 8.44 3.53 -7.13
CA GLN A 112 8.12 4.91 -7.48
C GLN A 112 8.54 5.26 -8.90
N HIS A 113 7.58 5.77 -9.65
CA HIS A 113 7.82 6.38 -10.96
C HIS A 113 8.45 7.76 -10.79
N ARG A 114 9.65 7.96 -11.33
CA ARG A 114 10.42 9.20 -11.16
C ARG A 114 11.15 9.56 -12.44
N TYR A 115 11.58 10.82 -12.54
CA TYR A 115 12.28 11.33 -13.72
C TYR A 115 13.77 11.55 -13.46
N PHE A 116 14.61 11.25 -14.45
CA PHE A 116 16.02 11.62 -14.43
C PHE A 116 16.18 13.11 -14.79
N VAL A 117 17.19 13.77 -14.21
CA VAL A 117 17.50 15.19 -14.51
C VAL A 117 17.80 15.40 -16.01
N GLN A 118 18.43 14.43 -16.65
CA GLN A 118 18.80 14.46 -18.07
C GLN A 118 17.68 13.98 -19.01
N GLY A 119 16.48 13.75 -18.49
CA GLY A 119 15.33 13.23 -19.24
C GLY A 119 15.19 11.71 -19.15
N GLY A 120 13.97 11.24 -19.37
CA GLY A 120 13.55 9.85 -19.14
C GLY A 120 12.94 9.64 -17.75
N ALA A 121 12.31 8.48 -17.58
CA ALA A 121 11.71 8.05 -16.32
C ALA A 121 12.24 6.68 -15.89
N TYR A 122 12.05 6.34 -14.63
CA TYR A 122 12.44 5.06 -14.05
C TYR A 122 11.48 4.67 -12.92
N ASP A 123 11.37 3.36 -12.69
CA ASP A 123 10.45 2.75 -11.72
C ASP A 123 11.21 1.92 -10.68
N TYR A 124 11.94 2.61 -9.80
CA TYR A 124 12.84 1.98 -8.83
C TYR A 124 12.14 1.62 -7.52
N LEU A 125 12.71 0.66 -6.80
CA LEU A 125 12.23 0.21 -5.50
C LEU A 125 12.96 0.93 -4.36
N TYR A 126 12.17 1.57 -3.49
CA TYR A 126 12.66 2.31 -2.34
C TYR A 126 12.14 1.71 -1.04
N LEU A 127 12.97 1.75 0.01
CA LEU A 127 12.60 1.37 1.35
C LEU A 127 12.04 2.58 2.10
N TYR A 128 10.90 2.39 2.75
CA TYR A 128 10.24 3.36 3.61
C TYR A 128 9.98 2.74 4.97
N ASP A 129 10.19 3.48 6.05
CA ASP A 129 9.69 3.05 7.34
C ASP A 129 8.16 3.17 7.42
N LYS A 130 7.60 2.61 8.49
CA LYS A 130 6.14 2.60 8.75
C LYS A 130 5.51 4.00 8.90
N THR A 131 6.33 5.04 9.02
CA THR A 131 5.89 6.44 9.15
C THR A 131 5.96 7.21 7.82
N GLY A 132 6.46 6.58 6.75
CA GLY A 132 6.66 7.23 5.45
C GLY A 132 8.01 7.91 5.28
N LYS A 133 8.97 7.69 6.18
CA LYS A 133 10.33 8.17 5.98
C LYS A 133 11.07 7.24 5.02
N LYS A 134 11.55 7.80 3.91
CA LYS A 134 12.41 7.07 2.97
C LYS A 134 13.76 6.74 3.61
N LEU A 135 14.14 5.47 3.60
CA LEU A 135 15.39 4.96 4.14
C LEU A 135 16.47 4.78 3.06
N GLY A 136 16.09 4.40 1.83
CA GLY A 136 17.06 4.24 0.75
C GLY A 136 16.50 3.63 -0.54
N LEU A 137 17.35 3.61 -1.56
CA LEU A 137 17.14 2.82 -2.78
C LEU A 137 17.48 1.36 -2.45
N VAL A 138 16.65 0.43 -2.92
CA VAL A 138 16.82 -0.99 -2.68
C VAL A 138 17.14 -1.74 -3.97
N ALA A 139 16.46 -1.38 -5.05
CA ALA A 139 16.70 -1.98 -6.37
C ALA A 139 16.28 -1.03 -7.50
N ASP A 140 16.86 -1.24 -8.68
CA ASP A 140 16.41 -0.61 -9.91
C ASP A 140 15.17 -1.33 -10.52
N ASP A 141 14.80 -0.98 -11.74
CA ASP A 141 13.64 -1.51 -12.45
C ASP A 141 13.87 -2.86 -13.15
N ASN A 142 15.08 -3.44 -13.04
CA ASN A 142 15.43 -4.72 -13.68
C ASN A 142 15.28 -5.94 -12.74
N VAL A 143 14.48 -5.82 -11.69
CA VAL A 143 14.25 -6.91 -10.72
C VAL A 143 13.04 -7.77 -11.06
N THR A 144 13.24 -9.08 -11.04
CA THR A 144 12.18 -10.10 -11.14
C THR A 144 11.42 -10.25 -9.82
N LYS A 145 10.26 -10.91 -9.85
CA LYS A 145 9.47 -11.17 -8.65
C LYS A 145 10.22 -12.03 -7.64
N GLU A 146 11.00 -12.98 -8.13
CA GLU A 146 11.89 -13.84 -7.33
C GLU A 146 12.94 -12.98 -6.62
N GLN A 147 13.60 -12.08 -7.35
CA GLN A 147 14.59 -11.16 -6.75
C GLN A 147 13.96 -10.21 -5.73
N VAL A 148 12.73 -9.76 -5.94
CA VAL A 148 11.98 -8.98 -4.92
C VAL A 148 11.69 -9.82 -3.67
N SER A 149 11.39 -11.11 -3.84
CA SER A 149 11.21 -12.04 -2.71
C SER A 149 12.51 -12.24 -1.92
N ASP A 150 13.63 -12.40 -2.60
CA ASP A 150 14.94 -12.54 -1.96
C ASP A 150 15.35 -11.23 -1.26
N LEU A 151 14.96 -10.10 -1.83
CA LEU A 151 15.26 -8.77 -1.31
C LEU A 151 14.55 -8.49 0.03
N ARG A 152 13.26 -8.82 0.13
CA ARG A 152 12.50 -8.66 1.40
C ARG A 152 13.01 -9.57 2.52
N GLU A 153 13.72 -10.65 2.19
CA GLU A 153 14.30 -11.59 3.14
C GLU A 153 15.71 -11.13 3.54
N SER A 154 16.56 -10.78 2.58
CA SER A 154 17.94 -10.32 2.83
C SER A 154 18.04 -9.01 3.60
N LEU A 155 17.12 -8.06 3.38
CA LEU A 155 17.03 -6.86 4.21
C LEU A 155 16.74 -7.19 5.67
N GLY A 156 16.16 -8.34 5.95
CA GLY A 156 15.91 -8.79 7.31
C GLY A 156 17.08 -9.46 8.01
N ASP A 157 18.20 -9.71 7.34
CA ASP A 157 19.35 -10.40 7.95
C ASP A 157 20.53 -9.45 8.26
N SER A 158 20.34 -8.14 8.05
CA SER A 158 21.36 -7.08 8.19
C SER A 158 21.51 -6.54 9.60
#